data_AF-A0A7V0ZMS4-F1
#
_entry.id   AF-A0A7V0ZMS4-F1
#
_cell.length_a   1.000
_cell.length_b   1.000
_cell.length_c   1.000
_cell.angle_alpha   90.00
_cell.angle_beta   90.00
_cell.angle_gamma   90.00
#
_symmetry.space_group_name_H-M   'P 1'
#
loop_
_entity.id
_entity.type
_entity.pdbx_description
1 polymer ?
#
loop_
_entity_poly.entity_id
_entity_poly.type
_entity_poly.pdbx_seq_one_letter_code
_entity_poly.pdbx_strand_id
1 'polypeptide(L)'
;MQTITVIGRRVTPSKVVCIGRNYVAHIEELGNEIPDQMVVFNKPNSAISDILRSQIAGEPLHYEGELAFVIEGGKLAAVGFGLDLTKRTLEDGDIIMTGTPEGVGELRTGERFEGRVLAGSKELVTATWIAQ
;
A
#
# COMPACT_ATOMS: atom_id res chain seq x y z
N MET A 1 1.20 -19.72 -2.80
CA MET A 1 0.60 -18.62 -2.00
C MET A 1 1.72 -17.91 -1.27
N GLN A 2 1.72 -16.59 -1.27
CA GLN A 2 2.68 -15.73 -0.59
C GLN A 2 2.43 -15.73 0.91
N THR A 3 3.50 -15.62 1.69
CA THR A 3 3.45 -15.65 3.15
C THR A 3 4.26 -14.48 3.70
N ILE A 4 3.74 -13.84 4.75
CA ILE A 4 4.40 -12.75 5.46
C ILE A 4 4.94 -13.23 6.81
N THR A 5 5.95 -12.53 7.31
CA THR A 5 6.47 -12.73 8.67
C THR A 5 5.80 -11.72 9.60
N VAL A 6 5.20 -12.21 10.68
CA VAL A 6 4.51 -11.39 11.69
C VAL A 6 5.10 -11.74 13.05
N ILE A 7 5.95 -10.90 13.63
CA ILE A 7 6.55 -11.14 14.96
C ILE A 7 7.19 -12.55 15.05
N GLY A 8 8.00 -12.92 14.06
CA GLY A 8 8.75 -14.18 14.02
C GLY A 8 7.97 -15.44 13.59
N ARG A 9 6.67 -15.34 13.31
CA ARG A 9 5.85 -16.44 12.76
C ARG A 9 5.41 -16.15 11.33
N ARG A 10 5.09 -17.21 10.59
CA ARG A 10 4.64 -17.14 9.20
C ARG A 10 3.11 -17.13 9.11
N VAL A 11 2.56 -16.18 8.35
CA VAL A 11 1.11 -16.07 8.08
C VAL A 11 0.86 -15.98 6.59
N THR A 12 -0.05 -16.80 6.08
CA THR A 12 -0.46 -16.80 4.67
C THR A 12 -1.83 -16.14 4.56
N PRO A 13 -1.91 -14.82 4.31
CA PRO A 13 -3.19 -14.14 4.17
C PRO A 13 -3.90 -14.60 2.90
N SER A 14 -5.22 -14.77 2.93
CA SER A 14 -5.98 -15.09 1.72
C SER A 14 -6.13 -13.90 0.77
N LYS A 15 -6.15 -12.69 1.33
CA LYS A 15 -6.39 -11.43 0.61
C LYS A 15 -5.83 -10.24 1.38
N VAL A 16 -5.65 -9.10 0.71
CA VAL A 16 -5.32 -7.80 1.32
C VAL A 16 -6.47 -6.85 1.04
N VAL A 17 -7.16 -6.40 2.08
CA VAL A 17 -8.26 -5.43 1.95
C VAL A 17 -7.67 -4.03 2.09
N CYS A 18 -7.84 -3.21 1.07
CA CYS A 18 -7.30 -1.86 0.98
C CYS A 18 -8.42 -0.83 1.12
N ILE A 19 -8.11 0.30 1.76
CA ILE A 19 -9.08 1.37 2.04
C ILE A 19 -8.65 2.64 1.31
N GLY A 20 -9.38 3.00 0.27
CA GLY A 20 -9.16 4.24 -0.47
C GLY A 20 -9.74 5.46 0.24
N ARG A 21 -9.14 6.62 0.00
CA ARG A 21 -9.60 7.94 0.49
C ARG A 21 -9.68 8.06 2.03
N ASN A 22 -8.75 7.45 2.75
CA ASN A 22 -8.82 7.28 4.20
C ASN A 22 -8.06 8.34 5.04
N TYR A 23 -7.52 9.41 4.43
CA TYR A 23 -6.77 10.46 5.13
C TYR A 23 -7.49 11.81 5.04
N VAL A 24 -8.09 12.24 6.16
CA VAL A 24 -8.95 13.44 6.25
C VAL A 24 -8.15 14.75 6.24
N ALA A 25 -6.96 14.78 6.87
CA ALA A 25 -6.11 15.97 6.96
C ALA A 25 -5.65 16.54 5.60
N HIS A 26 -5.77 15.74 4.53
CA HIS A 26 -5.42 16.11 3.16
C HIS A 26 -6.64 16.54 2.31
N ILE A 27 -7.85 16.15 2.70
CA ILE A 27 -9.08 16.51 1.97
C ILE A 27 -9.28 18.05 1.99
N GLU A 28 -8.88 18.69 3.09
CA GLU A 28 -8.92 20.15 3.25
C GLU A 28 -7.85 20.90 2.43
N GLU A 29 -6.72 20.27 2.09
CA GLU A 29 -5.57 20.92 1.43
C GLU A 29 -5.74 21.05 -0.10
N LEU A 30 -6.50 20.13 -0.72
CA LEU A 30 -6.81 20.16 -2.16
C LEU A 30 -8.22 20.66 -2.50
N GLY A 31 -9.01 21.06 -1.48
CA GLY A 31 -10.40 21.51 -1.69
C GLY A 31 -11.35 20.42 -2.16
N ASN A 32 -11.08 19.16 -1.81
CA ASN A 32 -11.93 18.03 -2.17
C ASN A 32 -13.08 17.87 -1.16
N GLU A 33 -14.19 17.29 -1.60
CA GLU A 33 -15.27 16.89 -0.69
C GLU A 33 -14.85 15.62 0.08
N ILE A 34 -15.10 15.59 1.39
CA ILE A 34 -14.93 14.37 2.19
C ILE A 34 -15.93 13.34 1.68
N PRO A 35 -15.49 12.15 1.23
CA PRO A 35 -16.43 11.14 0.75
C PRO A 35 -17.38 10.71 1.86
N ASP A 36 -18.68 10.66 1.56
CA ASP A 36 -19.68 10.15 2.51
C ASP A 36 -19.50 8.66 2.84
N GLN A 37 -18.76 7.93 2.00
CA GLN A 37 -18.58 6.48 2.08
C GLN A 37 -17.12 6.09 1.84
N MET A 38 -16.70 5.05 2.56
CA MET A 38 -15.38 4.46 2.45
C MET A 38 -15.25 3.67 1.14
N VAL A 39 -14.13 3.88 0.43
CA VAL A 39 -13.79 3.07 -0.73
C VAL A 39 -13.05 1.82 -0.27
N VAL A 40 -13.56 0.64 -0.59
CA VAL A 40 -12.94 -0.64 -0.21
C VAL A 40 -12.65 -1.45 -1.47
N PHE A 41 -11.42 -1.92 -1.59
CA PHE A 41 -11.00 -2.82 -2.66
C PHE A 41 -10.09 -3.92 -2.13
N ASN A 42 -9.74 -4.88 -2.99
CA ASN A 42 -9.02 -6.07 -2.60
C ASN A 42 -7.85 -6.34 -3.54
N LYS A 43 -6.66 -6.55 -2.98
CA LYS A 43 -5.54 -7.17 -3.69
C LYS A 43 -5.43 -8.65 -3.34
N PRO A 44 -5.28 -9.53 -4.34
CA PRO A 44 -5.12 -10.96 -4.10
C PRO A 44 -3.80 -11.26 -3.38
N ASN A 45 -3.71 -12.41 -2.70
CA ASN A 45 -2.47 -12.88 -2.06
C ASN A 45 -1.25 -12.85 -3.01
N SER A 46 -1.46 -13.06 -4.31
CA SER A 46 -0.40 -13.02 -5.33
C SER A 46 0.24 -11.65 -5.51
N ALA A 47 -0.38 -10.57 -5.05
CA ALA A 47 0.17 -9.21 -5.12
C ALA A 47 1.22 -8.92 -4.03
N ILE A 48 1.38 -9.79 -3.03
CA ILE A 48 2.35 -9.61 -1.94
C ILE A 48 3.76 -9.94 -2.45
N SER A 49 4.72 -9.04 -2.23
CA SER A 49 6.12 -9.24 -2.62
C SER A 49 7.07 -8.41 -1.77
N ASP A 50 8.29 -8.90 -1.58
CA ASP A 50 9.42 -8.14 -1.04
C ASP A 50 10.24 -7.45 -2.15
N ILE A 51 9.88 -7.67 -3.43
CA ILE A 51 10.54 -7.08 -4.59
C ILE A 51 9.74 -5.85 -5.02
N LEU A 52 10.36 -4.68 -4.93
CA LEU A 52 9.80 -3.43 -5.44
C LEU A 52 10.08 -3.32 -6.94
N ARG A 53 9.09 -3.66 -7.77
CA ARG A 53 9.19 -3.47 -9.22
C ARG A 53 8.82 -2.04 -9.58
N SER A 54 9.64 -1.40 -10.39
CA SER A 54 9.37 -0.09 -10.98
C SER A 54 8.41 -0.18 -12.17
N GLN A 55 8.35 -1.35 -12.83
CA GLN A 55 7.51 -1.57 -14.00
C GLN A 55 7.04 -3.02 -14.13
N ILE A 56 5.92 -3.23 -14.84
CA ILE A 56 5.41 -4.54 -15.24
C ILE A 56 5.00 -4.48 -16.70
N ALA A 57 5.53 -5.39 -17.52
CA ALA A 57 5.28 -5.44 -18.96
C ALA A 57 5.61 -4.13 -19.71
N GLY A 58 6.59 -3.37 -19.20
CA GLY A 58 7.00 -2.08 -19.76
C GLY A 58 6.18 -0.87 -19.30
N GLU A 59 5.18 -1.08 -18.44
CA GLU A 59 4.40 0.02 -17.86
C GLU A 59 4.96 0.43 -16.48
N PRO A 60 5.11 1.74 -16.23
CA PRO A 60 5.60 2.25 -14.95
C PRO A 60 4.56 2.05 -13.84
N LEU A 61 5.06 1.72 -12.65
CA LEU A 61 4.27 1.57 -11.44
C LEU A 61 4.38 2.83 -10.57
N HIS A 62 3.26 3.20 -9.97
CA HIS A 62 3.22 4.21 -8.91
C HIS A 62 3.09 3.52 -7.56
N TYR A 63 3.67 4.13 -6.52
CA TYR A 63 3.57 3.65 -5.15
C TYR A 63 2.67 4.56 -4.32
N GLU A 64 1.92 3.97 -3.39
CA GLU A 64 1.28 4.69 -2.27
C GLU A 64 1.72 4.02 -0.96
N GLY A 65 2.25 4.79 -0.01
CA GLY A 65 2.72 4.26 1.26
C GLY A 65 1.59 4.09 2.27
N GLU A 66 1.39 2.88 2.80
CA GLU A 66 0.28 2.57 3.70
C GLU A 66 0.69 1.85 4.98
N LEU A 67 -0.03 2.12 6.07
CA LEU A 67 -0.02 1.25 7.25
C LEU A 67 -0.81 -0.02 6.94
N ALA A 68 -0.18 -1.17 7.17
CA ALA A 68 -0.81 -2.47 6.97
C ALA A 68 -1.08 -3.15 8.32
N PHE A 69 -2.26 -3.74 8.48
CA PHE A 69 -2.62 -4.48 9.68
C PHE A 69 -2.90 -5.95 9.36
N VAL A 70 -2.45 -6.84 10.24
CA VAL A 70 -2.76 -8.27 10.15
C VAL A 70 -3.93 -8.58 11.09
N ILE A 71 -4.95 -9.27 10.57
CA ILE A 71 -6.10 -9.72 11.35
C ILE A 71 -5.97 -11.20 11.69
N GLU A 72 -6.12 -11.54 12.97
CA GLU A 72 -6.23 -12.93 13.44
C GLU A 72 -7.26 -13.06 14.54
N GLY A 73 -8.06 -14.12 14.50
CA GLY A 73 -9.15 -14.32 15.46
C GLY A 73 -10.12 -13.13 15.52
N GLY A 74 -10.28 -12.40 14.42
CA GLY A 74 -11.13 -11.21 14.33
C GLY A 74 -10.55 -9.94 14.98
N LYS A 75 -9.25 -9.93 15.33
CA LYS A 75 -8.59 -8.78 15.98
C LYS A 75 -7.35 -8.35 15.22
N LEU A 76 -6.97 -7.08 15.38
CA LEU A 76 -5.67 -6.57 14.94
C LEU A 76 -4.56 -7.28 15.74
N ALA A 77 -3.73 -8.06 15.04
CA ALA A 77 -2.68 -8.86 15.64
C ALA A 77 -1.28 -8.23 15.48
N ALA A 78 -1.08 -7.42 14.44
CA ALA A 78 0.16 -6.69 14.17
C ALA A 78 -0.07 -5.50 13.25
N VAL A 79 0.89 -4.56 13.25
CA VAL A 79 1.00 -3.45 12.31
C VAL A 79 2.32 -3.53 11.56
N GLY A 80 2.32 -3.10 10.30
CA GLY A 80 3.47 -2.98 9.43
C GLY A 80 3.29 -1.83 8.43
N PHE A 81 4.16 -1.82 7.43
CA PHE A 81 4.13 -0.85 6.33
C PHE A 81 4.07 -1.61 5.00
N GLY A 82 3.31 -1.10 4.05
CA GLY A 82 3.19 -1.65 2.71
C GLY A 82 3.21 -0.55 1.66
N LEU A 83 3.54 -0.93 0.42
CA LEU A 83 3.38 -0.07 -0.75
C LEU A 83 2.22 -0.61 -1.58
N ASP A 84 1.16 0.19 -1.72
CA ASP A 84 0.12 -0.06 -2.71
C ASP A 84 0.68 0.30 -4.09
N LEU A 85 1.16 -0.71 -4.81
CA LEU A 85 1.62 -0.52 -6.19
C LEU A 85 0.44 -0.53 -7.15
N THR A 86 0.38 0.52 -7.96
CA THR A 86 -0.71 0.75 -8.92
C THR A 86 -0.14 1.05 -10.31
N LYS A 87 -0.63 0.29 -11.31
CA LYS A 87 -0.51 0.69 -12.72
C LYS A 87 -1.51 1.80 -12.98
N ARG A 88 -1.03 2.96 -13.44
CA ARG A 88 -1.90 4.14 -13.68
C ARG A 88 -2.31 4.29 -15.14
N THR A 89 -1.63 3.60 -16.05
CA THR A 89 -2.07 3.47 -17.45
C THR A 89 -3.41 2.72 -17.47
N LEU A 90 -4.33 3.19 -18.31
CA LEU A 90 -5.67 2.64 -18.42
C LEU A 90 -5.82 1.87 -19.73
N GLU A 91 -6.49 0.73 -19.66
CA GLU A 91 -6.91 -0.08 -20.80
C GLU A 91 -8.44 -0.01 -21.00
N ASP A 92 -8.90 -0.33 -22.20
CA ASP A 92 -10.33 -0.40 -22.49
C ASP A 92 -11.01 -1.44 -21.58
N GLY A 93 -12.04 -1.01 -20.84
CA GLY A 93 -12.77 -1.86 -19.89
C GLY A 93 -12.31 -1.72 -18.44
N ASP A 94 -11.25 -0.94 -18.17
CA ASP A 94 -10.85 -0.61 -16.80
C ASP A 94 -11.87 0.27 -16.10
N ILE A 95 -12.06 0.00 -14.80
CA ILE A 95 -12.87 0.82 -13.91
C ILE A 95 -11.92 1.64 -13.04
N ILE A 96 -11.98 2.96 -13.19
CA ILE A 96 -11.21 3.88 -12.35
C ILE A 96 -11.96 4.10 -11.04
N MET A 97 -11.31 3.75 -9.94
CA MET A 97 -11.71 4.20 -8.61
C MET A 97 -10.87 5.43 -8.28
N THR A 98 -11.46 6.63 -8.38
CA THR A 98 -10.74 7.85 -8.02
C THR A 98 -10.57 7.88 -6.51
N GLY A 99 -9.39 8.23 -6.00
CA GLY A 99 -9.10 8.43 -4.59
C GLY A 99 -8.04 9.52 -4.43
N THR A 100 -7.95 10.14 -3.25
CA THR A 100 -7.06 11.28 -3.01
C THR A 100 -5.63 10.79 -2.80
N PRO A 101 -4.67 11.02 -3.73
CA PRO A 101 -3.32 10.56 -3.53
C PRO A 101 -2.47 11.72 -3.00
N GLU A 102 -2.04 11.59 -1.75
CA GLU A 102 -0.86 12.30 -1.25
C GLU A 102 0.25 11.27 -1.01
N GLY A 103 1.50 11.62 -1.30
CA GLY A 103 2.62 10.68 -1.20
C GLY A 103 2.67 9.62 -2.31
N VAL A 104 2.03 9.89 -3.45
CA VAL A 104 2.06 9.03 -4.64
C VAL A 104 3.11 9.52 -5.63
N GLY A 105 3.91 8.60 -6.13
CA GLY A 105 4.93 8.89 -7.12
C GLY A 105 5.20 7.71 -8.03
N GLU A 106 5.74 7.99 -9.21
CA GLU A 106 6.27 6.97 -10.11
C GLU A 106 7.54 6.36 -9.51
N LEU A 107 7.65 5.03 -9.55
CA LEU A 107 8.86 4.32 -9.15
C LEU A 107 9.90 4.35 -10.26
N ARG A 108 11.13 4.77 -9.96
CA ARG A 108 12.25 4.73 -10.91
C ARG A 108 13.24 3.62 -10.55
N THR A 109 13.66 2.83 -11.55
CA THR A 109 14.69 1.79 -11.34
C THR A 109 15.94 2.37 -10.69
N GLY A 110 16.45 1.69 -9.66
CA GLY A 110 17.61 2.09 -8.87
C GLY A 110 17.31 3.06 -7.72
N GLU A 111 16.10 3.60 -7.64
CA GLU A 111 15.70 4.48 -6.55
C GLU A 111 15.58 3.71 -5.22
N ARG A 112 16.06 4.33 -4.13
CA ARG A 112 16.05 3.75 -2.80
C ARG A 112 14.88 4.31 -2.00
N PHE A 113 14.08 3.40 -1.45
CA PHE A 113 12.96 3.71 -0.58
C PHE A 113 13.25 3.24 0.84
N GLU A 114 12.89 4.06 1.82
CA GLU A 114 12.91 3.70 3.24
C GLU A 114 11.53 3.95 3.85
N GLY A 115 10.92 2.88 4.38
CA GLY A 115 9.63 2.95 5.06
C GLY A 115 9.81 2.70 6.55
N ARG A 116 9.21 3.54 7.38
CA ARG A 116 9.29 3.45 8.84
C ARG A 116 7.91 3.62 9.47
N VAL A 117 7.61 2.82 10.49
CA VAL A 117 6.46 3.05 11.37
C VAL A 117 6.97 3.47 12.74
N LEU A 118 6.48 4.62 13.22
CA LEU A 118 6.89 5.22 14.48
C LEU A 118 5.71 5.25 15.46
N ALA A 119 5.97 5.00 16.74
CA ALA A 119 5.07 5.35 17.85
C ALA A 119 5.67 6.53 18.61
N GLY A 120 5.24 7.75 18.28
CA GLY A 120 5.91 8.97 18.73
C GLY A 120 7.33 9.02 18.18
N SER A 121 8.33 9.11 19.06
CA SER A 121 9.75 9.08 18.68
C SER A 121 10.35 7.67 18.58
N LYS A 122 9.60 6.61 18.94
CA LYS A 122 10.09 5.24 18.93
C LYS A 122 9.86 4.60 17.57
N GLU A 123 10.92 4.11 16.93
CA GLU A 123 10.81 3.28 15.74
C GLU A 123 10.28 1.88 16.10
N LEU A 124 9.21 1.46 15.43
CA LEU A 124 8.61 0.14 15.59
C LEU A 124 9.07 -0.84 14.51
N VAL A 125 9.16 -0.37 13.26
CA VAL A 125 9.62 -1.14 12.11
C VAL A 125 10.31 -0.21 11.10
N THR A 126 11.35 -0.71 10.47
CA THR A 126 12.01 -0.07 9.32
C THR A 126 12.25 -1.11 8.24
N ALA A 127 12.13 -0.71 6.99
CA ALA A 127 12.50 -1.52 5.84
C ALA A 127 13.03 -0.62 4.71
N THR A 128 13.92 -1.16 3.91
CA THR A 128 14.50 -0.49 2.75
C THR A 128 14.28 -1.34 1.51
N TRP A 129 13.91 -0.67 0.42
CA TRP A 129 13.82 -1.28 -0.90
C TRP A 129 14.67 -0.51 -1.91
N ILE A 130 15.13 -1.21 -2.93
CA ILE A 130 15.68 -0.60 -4.14
C ILE A 130 14.72 -1.01 -5.26
N ALA A 131 14.14 -0.02 -5.94
CA ALA A 131 13.24 -0.27 -7.06
C ALA A 131 14.02 -0.94 -8.21
N GLN A 132 13.47 -2.05 -8.73
CA GLN A 132 14.06 -2.85 -9.80
C GLN A 132 13.31 -2.67 -11.11
#